data_AF-A0AAN9A7S3-F1
#
_entry.id   AF-A0AAN9A7S3-F1
#
_cell.length_a   1.000
_cell.length_b   1.000
_cell.length_c   1.000
_cell.angle_alpha   90.00
_cell.angle_beta   90.00
_cell.angle_gamma   90.00
#
_symmetry.space_group_name_H-M   'P 1'
#
loop_
_entity.id
_entity.type
_entity.pdbx_description
1 polymer ?
#
loop_
_entity_poly.entity_id
_entity_poly.type
_entity_poly.pdbx_seq_one_letter_code
_entity_poly.pdbx_strand_id
1 'polypeptide(L)'
;MWNNRHLCLPFSQSADNLIRDACLLMQESNLQVVLLSNDINLRSKAHLSRITAIDVNKLKAELELDSKNSKKEYSSKMNFELGSSHSRVPKLSEIRVGVMIPEEMSVDLPETRDQPKSRELEKPKSCGDKCAIILKDVKTSLHSTLSNILEAAFKESYDDLWIKIILHKPPWTIEQVLTCWEKHWLAVFIDKYPSDIRDLLRKIRFSLNRANTNDELKTLVSKVESLYESFNKSNYKSLVCPITSSPVQDVTESESSTCKVGPSNEATPTNAEIQNKGVVNAKEMINLVGVHITHFLAVILDACGISHQLQRLNDMQMTPKNAHSSAIQLCRVIQDLGNCIVRCLNEATITNLQELGTLLVNFWNDAKESCPSLSFTVEDLFHLFELPDERCYLELVKGELERLFFMMKNLIKL
;
A
#
# COMPACT_ATOMS: atom_id res chain seq x y z
N MET A 1 25.65 -30.14 -17.21
CA MET A 1 26.62 -29.04 -17.00
C MET A 1 26.20 -27.82 -17.80
N TRP A 2 25.31 -26.99 -17.26
CA TRP A 2 25.12 -25.60 -17.71
C TRP A 2 25.14 -24.73 -16.45
N ASN A 3 26.12 -23.83 -16.39
CA ASN A 3 26.42 -22.94 -15.28
C ASN A 3 25.32 -21.87 -15.15
N ASN A 4 24.44 -22.00 -14.15
CA ASN A 4 23.63 -20.88 -13.66
C ASN A 4 24.43 -20.17 -12.55
N ARG A 5 25.35 -19.29 -12.96
CA ARG A 5 25.79 -18.19 -12.10
C ARG A 5 25.19 -16.90 -12.66
N HIS A 6 24.60 -16.14 -11.75
CA HIS A 6 24.06 -14.77 -11.92
C HIS A 6 22.60 -14.64 -12.32
N LEU A 7 21.68 -15.07 -11.45
CA LEU A 7 20.47 -14.30 -11.13
C LEU A 7 20.21 -14.41 -9.61
N CYS A 8 21.12 -13.86 -8.82
CA CYS A 8 20.75 -13.36 -7.49
C CYS A 8 20.25 -11.93 -7.70
N LEU A 9 18.98 -11.66 -7.44
CA LEU A 9 18.49 -10.30 -7.23
C LEU A 9 18.16 -10.11 -5.76
N PRO A 10 19.08 -9.55 -4.96
CA PRO A 10 18.79 -9.06 -3.63
C PRO A 10 18.44 -7.56 -3.66
N PHE A 11 17.50 -7.16 -2.78
CA PHE A 11 17.25 -5.80 -2.26
C PHE A 11 16.98 -4.61 -3.23
N SER A 12 15.81 -3.97 -3.03
CA SER A 12 15.42 -2.63 -3.47
C SER A 12 16.05 -2.11 -4.77
N GLN A 13 15.58 -2.58 -5.93
CA GLN A 13 16.01 -1.97 -7.18
C GLN A 13 15.38 -0.57 -7.33
N SER A 14 16.22 0.46 -7.25
CA SER A 14 15.85 1.82 -7.65
C SER A 14 15.30 1.81 -9.08
N ALA A 15 14.35 2.70 -9.40
CA ALA A 15 13.77 2.82 -10.75
C ALA A 15 14.84 2.86 -11.86
N ASP A 16 15.99 3.51 -11.61
CA ASP A 16 17.14 3.54 -12.51
C ASP A 16 17.68 2.15 -12.89
N ASN A 17 17.74 1.23 -11.92
CA ASN A 17 18.26 -0.12 -12.14
C ASN A 17 17.29 -0.94 -13.00
N LEU A 18 15.98 -0.77 -12.78
CA LEU A 18 14.96 -1.43 -13.59
C LEU A 18 15.02 -0.97 -15.05
N ILE A 19 15.18 0.34 -15.29
CA ILE A 19 15.30 0.90 -16.64
C ILE A 19 16.57 0.38 -17.33
N ARG A 20 17.69 0.37 -16.62
CA ARG A 20 18.96 -0.16 -17.13
C ARG A 20 18.86 -1.66 -17.45
N ASP A 21 18.30 -2.45 -16.55
CA ASP A 21 18.18 -3.90 -16.72
C ASP A 21 17.24 -4.24 -17.89
N ALA A 22 16.17 -3.46 -18.10
CA ALA A 22 15.33 -3.58 -19.29
C ALA A 22 16.11 -3.27 -20.59
N CYS A 23 16.97 -2.25 -20.60
CA CYS A 23 17.83 -1.95 -21.75
C CYS A 23 18.82 -3.07 -22.06
N LEU A 24 19.40 -3.70 -21.04
CA LEU A 24 20.31 -4.84 -21.22
C LEU A 24 19.59 -6.04 -21.82
N LEU A 25 18.40 -6.38 -21.33
CA LEU A 25 17.60 -7.49 -21.86
C LEU A 25 17.25 -7.31 -23.34
N MET A 26 16.94 -6.08 -23.76
CA MET A 26 16.71 -5.77 -25.17
C MET A 26 17.98 -5.89 -26.01
N GLN A 27 19.14 -5.52 -25.47
CA GLN A 27 20.43 -5.65 -26.13
C GLN A 27 20.87 -7.12 -26.27
N GLU A 28 20.62 -7.96 -25.25
CA GLU A 28 20.80 -9.41 -25.31
C GLU A 28 19.93 -10.07 -26.38
N SER A 29 18.78 -9.46 -26.68
CA SER A 29 17.88 -9.87 -27.77
C SER A 29 18.33 -9.35 -29.15
N ASN A 30 19.59 -8.89 -29.29
CA ASN A 30 20.18 -8.33 -30.51
C ASN A 30 19.48 -7.07 -31.06
N LEU A 31 18.75 -6.32 -30.23
CA LEU A 31 18.18 -5.03 -30.61
C LEU A 31 19.21 -3.91 -30.41
N GLN A 32 19.22 -2.94 -31.32
CA GLN A 32 19.98 -1.70 -31.12
C GLN A 32 19.21 -0.81 -30.14
N VAL A 33 19.75 -0.64 -28.93
CA VAL A 33 19.10 0.11 -27.84
C VAL A 33 19.82 1.43 -27.60
N VAL A 34 19.05 2.51 -27.52
CA VAL A 34 19.52 3.83 -27.10
C VAL A 34 18.61 4.34 -25.98
N LEU A 35 19.21 4.69 -24.85
CA LEU A 35 18.51 5.27 -23.71
C LEU A 35 18.45 6.79 -23.81
N LEU A 36 17.25 7.36 -23.79
CA LEU A 36 17.05 8.81 -23.77
C LEU A 36 16.72 9.27 -22.35
N SER A 37 17.59 10.07 -21.74
CA SER A 37 17.33 10.60 -20.39
C SER A 37 18.08 11.91 -20.13
N ASN A 38 17.42 12.85 -19.46
CA ASN A 38 18.05 14.07 -18.96
C ASN A 38 18.69 13.90 -17.57
N ASP A 39 18.43 12.79 -16.89
CA ASP A 39 19.03 12.46 -15.59
C ASP A 39 20.50 12.03 -15.76
N ILE A 40 21.42 12.73 -15.07
CA ILE A 40 22.86 12.47 -15.14
C ILE A 40 23.22 11.10 -14.57
N ASN A 41 22.62 10.71 -13.44
CA ASN A 41 22.95 9.47 -12.73
C ASN A 41 22.51 8.25 -13.55
N LEU A 42 21.31 8.29 -14.12
CA LEU A 42 20.80 7.21 -14.97
C LEU A 42 21.65 7.06 -16.24
N ARG A 43 22.06 8.16 -16.88
CA ARG A 43 22.96 8.12 -18.04
C ARG A 43 24.33 7.54 -17.68
N SER A 44 24.92 7.95 -16.56
CA SER A 44 26.19 7.41 -16.08
C SER A 44 26.10 5.91 -15.82
N LYS A 45 25.02 5.43 -15.21
CA LYS A 45 24.76 3.99 -15.00
C LYS A 45 24.60 3.24 -16.32
N ALA A 46 23.89 3.80 -17.30
CA ALA A 46 23.71 3.20 -18.61
C ALA A 46 25.03 3.07 -19.38
N HIS A 47 25.87 4.11 -19.38
CA HIS A 47 27.20 4.06 -19.99
C HIS A 47 28.13 3.05 -19.33
N LEU A 48 28.12 2.92 -18.00
CA LEU A 48 28.88 1.88 -17.30
C LEU A 48 28.46 0.47 -17.71
N SER A 49 27.19 0.29 -18.07
CA SER A 49 26.63 -0.97 -18.60
C SER A 49 26.69 -1.09 -20.12
N ARG A 50 27.47 -0.26 -20.82
CA ARG A 50 27.66 -0.26 -22.28
C ARG A 50 26.37 -0.03 -23.09
N ILE A 51 25.38 0.62 -22.49
CA ILE A 51 24.18 1.10 -23.18
C ILE A 51 24.46 2.52 -23.69
N THR A 52 24.17 2.76 -24.98
CA THR A 52 24.23 4.10 -25.55
C THR A 52 23.16 4.97 -24.90
N ALA A 53 23.56 6.08 -24.29
CA ALA A 53 22.65 7.01 -23.65
C ALA A 53 22.86 8.43 -24.20
N ILE A 54 21.76 9.11 -24.52
CA ILE A 54 21.77 10.46 -25.13
C ILE A 54 20.84 11.36 -24.33
N ASP A 55 21.29 12.58 -24.05
CA ASP A 55 20.44 13.60 -23.45
C ASP A 55 19.58 14.30 -24.52
N VAL A 56 18.43 14.85 -24.10
CA VAL A 56 17.46 15.43 -25.05
C VAL A 56 18.03 16.66 -25.76
N ASN A 57 18.94 17.42 -25.14
CA ASN A 57 19.54 18.60 -25.75
C ASN A 57 20.54 18.22 -26.84
N LYS A 58 21.35 17.19 -26.61
CA LYS A 58 22.28 16.64 -27.58
C LYS A 58 21.56 15.98 -28.75
N LEU A 59 20.50 15.22 -28.49
CA LEU A 59 19.66 14.66 -29.56
C LEU A 59 19.05 15.78 -30.42
N LYS A 60 18.55 16.85 -29.79
CA LYS A 60 18.01 18.00 -30.51
C LYS A 60 19.08 18.70 -31.36
N ALA A 61 20.30 18.84 -30.84
CA ALA A 61 21.41 19.42 -31.58
C ALA A 61 21.83 18.56 -32.79
N GLU A 62 21.89 17.23 -32.64
CA GLU A 62 22.18 16.29 -33.73
C GLU A 62 21.09 16.34 -34.81
N LEU A 63 19.81 16.34 -34.43
CA LEU A 63 18.68 16.46 -35.37
C LEU A 63 18.64 17.82 -36.08
N GLU A 64 19.00 18.91 -35.41
CA GLU A 64 19.09 20.24 -36.02
C GLU A 64 20.28 20.36 -36.98
N LEU A 65 21.35 19.61 -36.76
CA LEU A 65 22.50 19.50 -37.68
C LEU A 65 22.13 18.71 -38.94
N ASP A 66 21.44 17.58 -38.79
CA ASP A 66 21.00 16.76 -39.92
C ASP A 66 19.91 17.43 -40.77
N SER A 67 19.06 18.25 -40.14
CA SER A 67 18.10 19.13 -40.83
C SER A 67 18.78 20.19 -41.71
N LYS A 68 19.94 20.70 -41.28
CA LYS A 68 20.74 21.68 -42.04
C LYS A 68 21.58 21.02 -43.14
N ASN A 69 22.01 19.78 -42.94
CA ASN A 69 22.74 19.00 -43.94
C ASN A 69 21.82 18.42 -45.04
N SER A 70 20.60 18.01 -44.70
CA SER A 70 19.60 17.54 -45.68
C SER A 70 19.15 18.62 -46.67
N LYS A 71 19.32 19.91 -46.35
CA LYS A 71 19.10 21.01 -47.29
C LYS A 71 20.22 21.21 -48.32
N LYS A 72 21.36 20.51 -48.21
CA LYS A 72 22.46 20.59 -49.17
C LYS A 72 22.56 19.41 -50.13
N GLU A 73 21.96 18.26 -49.84
CA GLU A 73 22.06 17.05 -50.69
C GLU A 73 20.79 16.66 -51.45
N TYR A 74 19.64 17.31 -51.21
CA TYR A 74 18.37 16.99 -51.89
C TYR A 74 17.94 18.00 -52.98
N SER A 75 18.88 18.72 -53.62
CA SER A 75 18.58 19.56 -54.79
C SER A 75 18.90 18.91 -56.14
N SER A 76 19.34 17.66 -56.18
CA SER A 76 19.70 17.02 -57.45
C SER A 76 19.54 15.51 -57.41
N LYS A 77 18.32 15.05 -57.75
CA LYS A 77 17.96 13.81 -58.48
C LYS A 77 16.68 13.18 -57.92
N MET A 78 15.54 13.44 -58.57
CA MET A 78 14.74 12.44 -59.30
C MET A 78 13.33 12.97 -59.54
N ASN A 79 13.03 13.19 -60.82
CA ASN A 79 11.67 13.07 -61.35
C ASN A 79 11.35 11.58 -61.43
N PHE A 80 10.18 11.14 -60.93
CA PHE A 80 9.34 10.20 -61.66
C PHE A 80 7.88 10.21 -61.17
N GLU A 81 7.00 9.77 -62.07
CA GLU A 81 5.64 10.22 -62.29
C GLU A 81 4.54 9.59 -61.42
N LEU A 82 3.48 10.40 -61.35
CA LEU A 82 2.05 10.15 -61.14
C LEU A 82 1.54 8.71 -61.37
N GLY A 83 0.88 8.16 -60.33
CA GLY A 83 -0.01 7.00 -60.43
C GLY A 83 -1.26 7.20 -59.57
N SER A 84 -2.34 7.63 -60.23
CA SER A 84 -3.69 7.80 -59.69
C SER A 84 -4.30 6.48 -59.20
N SER A 85 -5.00 6.50 -58.06
CA SER A 85 -6.30 5.84 -57.91
C SER A 85 -7.05 6.32 -56.66
N HIS A 86 -8.30 6.70 -56.90
CA HIS A 86 -9.31 7.14 -55.94
C HIS A 86 -9.71 6.06 -54.93
N SER A 87 -9.96 6.44 -53.67
CA SER A 87 -11.29 6.21 -53.06
C SER A 87 -11.53 7.15 -51.87
N ARG A 88 -12.81 7.43 -51.66
CA ARG A 88 -13.41 8.57 -50.96
C ARG A 88 -13.52 8.35 -49.45
N VAL A 89 -13.36 9.42 -48.68
CA VAL A 89 -14.04 9.58 -47.37
C VAL A 89 -14.50 11.05 -47.26
N PRO A 90 -15.77 11.33 -46.88
CA PRO A 90 -16.28 12.70 -46.78
C PRO A 90 -15.96 13.37 -45.44
N LYS A 91 -15.79 14.69 -45.51
CA LYS A 91 -15.67 15.67 -44.41
C LYS A 91 -16.79 15.53 -43.38
N LEU A 92 -16.44 15.65 -42.10
CA LEU A 92 -17.35 16.06 -41.04
C LEU A 92 -16.81 17.32 -40.36
N SER A 93 -17.62 18.38 -40.43
CA SER A 93 -17.40 19.70 -39.84
C SER A 93 -17.70 19.72 -38.34
N GLU A 94 -16.91 20.54 -37.65
CA GLU A 94 -17.17 21.29 -36.42
C GLU A 94 -18.58 21.20 -35.82
N ILE A 95 -18.66 20.75 -34.57
CA ILE A 95 -19.76 21.09 -33.65
C ILE A 95 -19.17 21.53 -32.31
N ARG A 96 -19.60 22.74 -31.91
CA ARG A 96 -19.31 23.45 -30.66
C ARG A 96 -19.83 22.68 -29.44
N VAL A 97 -19.03 22.65 -28.37
CA VAL A 97 -19.47 22.24 -27.03
C VAL A 97 -20.15 23.44 -26.37
N GLY A 98 -21.48 23.40 -26.29
CA GLY A 98 -22.30 24.29 -25.48
C GLY A 98 -22.60 23.64 -24.13
N VAL A 99 -22.25 24.34 -23.06
CA VAL A 99 -22.60 24.07 -21.66
C VAL A 99 -24.11 24.27 -21.46
N MET A 100 -24.81 23.31 -20.86
CA MET A 100 -26.10 23.56 -20.19
C MET A 100 -26.22 22.73 -18.90
N ILE A 101 -26.50 23.48 -17.83
CA ILE A 101 -26.99 23.09 -16.52
C ILE A 101 -28.42 22.54 -16.67
N PRO A 102 -28.87 21.62 -15.79
CA PRO A 102 -30.28 21.66 -15.39
C PRO A 102 -30.47 21.79 -13.87
N GLU A 103 -31.20 22.85 -13.50
CA GLU A 103 -31.91 23.01 -12.23
C GLU A 103 -33.26 22.26 -12.28
N GLU A 104 -33.60 21.69 -11.12
CA GLU A 104 -34.91 21.50 -10.48
C GLU A 104 -36.09 20.86 -11.22
N MET A 105 -36.61 19.78 -10.61
CA MET A 105 -38.06 19.60 -10.49
C MET A 105 -38.45 18.89 -9.17
N SER A 106 -39.37 19.58 -8.48
CA SER A 106 -40.12 19.31 -7.26
C SER A 106 -40.67 17.90 -7.02
N VAL A 107 -40.68 17.46 -5.75
CA VAL A 107 -41.62 16.45 -5.23
C VAL A 107 -42.16 16.89 -3.87
N ASP A 108 -43.48 16.93 -3.78
CA ASP A 108 -44.31 17.30 -2.63
C ASP A 108 -44.18 16.35 -1.41
N LEU A 109 -44.28 16.94 -0.22
CA LEU A 109 -44.58 16.28 1.05
C LEU A 109 -46.08 15.89 1.13
N PRO A 110 -46.41 14.95 2.04
CA PRO A 110 -47.39 15.32 3.07
C PRO A 110 -46.89 15.10 4.50
N GLU A 111 -47.14 16.10 5.33
CA GLU A 111 -47.02 16.10 6.78
C GLU A 111 -48.11 15.26 7.48
N THR A 112 -47.78 14.68 8.63
CA THR A 112 -48.43 14.92 9.95
C THR A 112 -47.70 14.06 11.01
N ARG A 113 -46.91 14.64 11.91
CA ARG A 113 -47.25 15.31 13.20
C ARG A 113 -47.41 14.32 14.36
N ASP A 114 -46.42 14.26 15.25
CA ASP A 114 -46.57 14.53 16.70
C ASP A 114 -45.22 14.43 17.46
N GLN A 115 -44.98 15.42 18.33
CA GLN A 115 -43.82 15.54 19.24
C GLN A 115 -44.08 14.75 20.57
N PRO A 116 -43.36 15.01 21.68
CA PRO A 116 -42.00 14.60 22.01
C PRO A 116 -42.00 13.67 23.24
N LYS A 117 -41.02 12.77 23.38
CA LYS A 117 -40.79 12.08 24.67
C LYS A 117 -39.32 12.18 25.08
N SER A 118 -39.13 13.08 26.03
CA SER A 118 -38.06 13.16 27.00
C SER A 118 -37.64 11.78 27.49
N ARG A 119 -36.35 11.43 27.35
CA ARG A 119 -35.67 10.49 28.25
C ARG A 119 -34.25 10.96 28.51
N GLU A 120 -34.11 11.49 29.72
CA GLU A 120 -33.07 11.21 30.69
C GLU A 120 -31.62 11.51 30.29
N LEU A 121 -31.07 12.52 30.98
CA LEU A 121 -29.64 12.64 31.26
C LEU A 121 -29.14 11.31 31.85
N GLU A 122 -28.49 10.50 31.03
CA GLU A 122 -27.64 9.43 31.53
C GLU A 122 -26.34 10.04 32.06
N LYS A 123 -26.08 9.78 33.34
CA LYS A 123 -24.81 10.07 34.03
C LYS A 123 -23.63 9.46 33.23
N PRO A 124 -22.47 10.13 33.18
CA PRO A 124 -21.33 9.68 32.39
C PRO A 124 -20.86 8.29 32.86
N LYS A 125 -20.83 7.34 31.92
CA LYS A 125 -20.16 6.05 32.07
C LYS A 125 -18.65 6.34 32.17
N SER A 126 -18.17 6.30 33.40
CA SER A 126 -16.95 6.89 33.97
C SER A 126 -15.57 6.44 33.41
N CYS A 127 -15.45 5.99 32.15
CA CYS A 127 -14.12 5.70 31.56
C CYS A 127 -14.01 6.07 30.06
N GLY A 128 -15.05 5.81 29.26
CA GLY A 128 -15.03 6.07 27.80
C GLY A 128 -14.93 7.57 27.45
N ASP A 129 -15.64 8.41 28.19
CA ASP A 129 -15.69 9.86 27.92
C ASP A 129 -14.34 10.54 28.16
N LYS A 130 -13.57 10.08 29.16
CA LYS A 130 -12.24 10.63 29.47
C LYS A 130 -11.22 10.27 28.37
N CYS A 131 -11.22 9.03 27.90
CA CYS A 131 -10.35 8.60 26.80
C CYS A 131 -10.64 9.35 25.50
N ALA A 132 -11.91 9.61 25.19
CA ALA A 132 -12.30 10.39 24.02
C ALA A 132 -11.81 11.85 24.09
N ILE A 133 -11.89 12.49 25.26
CA ILE A 133 -11.39 13.85 25.48
C ILE A 133 -9.87 13.91 25.28
N ILE A 134 -9.12 13.00 25.91
CA ILE A 134 -7.66 12.95 25.81
C ILE A 134 -7.22 12.67 24.36
N LEU A 135 -7.85 11.70 23.68
CA LEU A 135 -7.52 11.40 22.28
C LEU A 135 -7.77 12.59 21.36
N LYS A 136 -8.86 13.33 21.60
CA LYS A 136 -9.15 14.57 20.86
C LYS A 136 -8.07 15.63 21.10
N ASP A 137 -7.68 15.83 22.36
CA ASP A 137 -6.63 16.79 22.71
C ASP A 137 -5.27 16.42 22.08
N VAL A 138 -4.87 15.14 22.16
CA VAL A 138 -3.66 14.63 21.48
C VAL A 138 -3.72 14.89 19.98
N LYS A 139 -4.85 14.62 19.32
CA LYS A 139 -5.03 14.88 17.88
C LYS A 139 -4.88 16.36 17.55
N THR A 140 -5.50 17.24 18.33
CA THR A 140 -5.45 18.70 18.12
C THR A 140 -4.06 19.27 18.37
N SER A 141 -3.42 18.87 19.47
CA SER A 141 -2.05 19.24 19.82
C SER A 141 -1.06 18.80 18.73
N LEU A 142 -1.14 17.55 18.28
CA LEU A 142 -0.25 17.01 17.25
C LEU A 142 -0.48 17.67 15.90
N HIS A 143 -1.73 17.88 15.51
CA HIS A 143 -2.08 18.58 14.28
C HIS A 143 -1.49 19.99 14.25
N SER A 144 -1.66 20.74 15.33
CA SER A 144 -1.16 22.12 15.43
C SER A 144 0.36 22.17 15.35
N THR A 145 1.04 21.34 16.16
CA THR A 145 2.50 21.27 16.19
C THR A 145 3.08 20.90 14.82
N LEU A 146 2.59 19.81 14.22
CA LEU A 146 3.11 19.34 12.95
C LEU A 146 2.81 20.29 11.79
N SER A 147 1.67 20.98 11.81
CA SER A 147 1.31 21.98 10.80
C SER A 147 2.24 23.19 10.87
N ASN A 148 2.47 23.72 12.09
CA ASN A 148 3.33 24.89 12.30
C ASN A 148 4.77 24.60 11.86
N ILE A 149 5.31 23.44 12.25
CA ILE A 149 6.67 23.04 11.88
C ILE A 149 6.77 22.75 10.38
N LEU A 150 5.77 22.09 9.78
CA LEU A 150 5.72 21.83 8.35
C LEU A 150 5.80 23.15 7.57
N GLU A 151 4.98 24.14 7.92
CA GLU A 151 4.97 25.44 7.26
C GLU A 151 6.31 26.17 7.43
N ALA A 152 6.85 26.22 8.65
CA ALA A 152 8.11 26.88 8.93
C ALA A 152 9.28 26.25 8.16
N ALA A 153 9.38 24.92 8.16
CA ALA A 153 10.43 24.19 7.44
C ALA A 153 10.32 24.39 5.92
N PHE A 154 9.10 24.39 5.38
CA PHE A 154 8.88 24.63 3.95
C PHE A 154 9.23 26.04 3.51
N LYS A 155 8.87 27.06 4.31
CA LYS A 155 9.25 28.45 4.06
C LYS A 155 10.77 28.64 4.16
N GLU A 156 11.43 27.96 5.08
CA GLU A 156 12.89 28.00 5.20
C GLU A 156 13.60 27.36 4.00
N SER A 157 13.04 26.28 3.44
CA SER A 157 13.63 25.56 2.30
C SER A 157 13.31 26.18 0.93
N TYR A 158 12.15 26.83 0.78
CA TYR A 158 11.63 27.24 -0.53
C TYR A 158 11.06 28.67 -0.59
N ASP A 159 11.21 29.46 0.48
CA ASP A 159 10.64 30.80 0.60
C ASP A 159 9.17 30.82 0.17
N ASP A 160 8.73 31.83 -0.57
CA ASP A 160 7.34 31.99 -1.05
C ASP A 160 6.90 30.93 -2.06
N LEU A 161 7.82 30.16 -2.65
CA LEU A 161 7.48 29.09 -3.61
C LEU A 161 6.95 27.83 -2.93
N TRP A 162 7.06 27.74 -1.61
CA TRP A 162 6.67 26.56 -0.84
C TRP A 162 5.23 26.09 -1.10
N ILE A 163 4.29 27.03 -1.29
CA ILE A 163 2.88 26.75 -1.54
C ILE A 163 2.63 26.03 -2.87
N LYS A 164 3.57 26.12 -3.82
CA LYS A 164 3.51 25.43 -5.11
C LYS A 164 4.13 24.03 -5.05
N ILE A 165 5.02 23.79 -4.10
CA ILE A 165 5.80 22.55 -3.97
C ILE A 165 5.14 21.58 -3.00
N ILE A 166 4.51 22.10 -1.94
CA ILE A 166 3.87 21.28 -0.93
C ILE A 166 2.74 20.42 -1.53
N LEU A 167 2.65 19.17 -1.08
CA LEU A 167 1.74 18.17 -1.65
C LEU A 167 0.27 18.56 -1.47
N HIS A 168 -0.08 18.98 -0.26
CA HIS A 168 -1.40 19.50 0.07
C HIS A 168 -1.24 20.96 0.50
N LYS A 169 -2.10 21.85 0.00
CA LYS A 169 -2.13 23.25 0.44
C LYS A 169 -2.95 23.38 1.74
N PRO A 170 -2.57 24.31 2.64
CA PRO A 170 -3.35 24.55 3.86
C PRO A 170 -4.75 25.10 3.51
N PRO A 171 -5.75 24.92 4.39
CA PRO A 171 -5.68 24.24 5.69
C PRO A 171 -5.64 22.71 5.58
N TRP A 172 -4.89 22.06 6.48
CA TRP A 172 -4.67 20.60 6.43
C TRP A 172 -5.50 19.83 7.45
N THR A 173 -5.84 18.58 7.12
CA THR A 173 -6.22 17.56 8.11
C THR A 173 -4.97 16.87 8.68
N ILE A 174 -5.09 16.20 9.84
CA ILE A 174 -3.95 15.47 10.45
C ILE A 174 -3.33 14.44 9.49
N GLU A 175 -4.14 13.71 8.72
CA GLU A 175 -3.67 12.74 7.74
C GLU A 175 -2.91 13.40 6.58
N GLN A 176 -3.37 14.58 6.13
CA GLN A 176 -2.67 15.36 5.11
C GLN A 176 -1.33 15.88 5.62
N VAL A 177 -1.26 16.36 6.86
CA VAL A 177 0.00 16.81 7.49
C VAL A 177 0.98 15.64 7.58
N LEU A 178 0.57 14.51 8.16
CA LEU A 178 1.42 13.32 8.30
C LEU A 178 1.91 12.79 6.94
N THR A 179 1.06 12.84 5.91
CA THR A 179 1.43 12.47 4.54
C THR A 179 2.45 13.44 3.94
N CYS A 180 2.31 14.75 4.18
CA CYS A 180 3.29 15.74 3.73
C CYS A 180 4.65 15.51 4.40
N TRP A 181 4.67 15.26 5.72
CA TRP A 181 5.90 14.93 6.45
C TRP A 181 6.60 13.69 5.88
N GLU A 182 5.86 12.65 5.52
CA GLU A 182 6.43 11.44 4.95
C GLU A 182 6.95 11.64 3.51
N LYS A 183 6.15 12.25 2.64
CA LYS A 183 6.50 12.40 1.22
C LYS A 183 7.62 13.42 0.99
N HIS A 184 7.72 14.42 1.84
CA HIS A 184 8.74 15.48 1.74
C HIS A 184 9.92 15.28 2.69
N TRP A 185 10.01 14.11 3.34
CA TRP A 185 11.08 13.80 4.29
C TRP A 185 12.48 14.09 3.73
N LEU A 186 12.80 13.52 2.57
CA LEU A 186 14.12 13.67 1.95
C LEU A 186 14.42 15.09 1.46
N ALA A 187 13.38 15.87 1.17
CA ALA A 187 13.53 17.19 0.54
C ALA A 187 13.60 18.33 1.56
N VAL A 188 12.91 18.19 2.70
CA VAL A 188 12.70 19.28 3.67
C VAL A 188 13.18 18.94 5.08
N PHE A 189 13.18 17.66 5.46
CA PHE A 189 13.34 17.26 6.87
C PHE A 189 14.61 16.45 7.17
N ILE A 190 15.25 15.86 6.16
CA ILE A 190 16.40 14.94 6.34
C ILE A 190 17.60 15.60 7.01
N ASP A 191 17.81 16.89 6.79
CA ASP A 191 18.87 17.71 7.37
C ASP A 191 18.48 18.35 8.71
N LYS A 192 17.18 18.35 9.03
CA LYS A 192 16.62 18.96 10.25
C LYS A 192 16.41 17.95 11.38
N TYR A 193 16.11 16.70 11.04
CA TYR A 193 15.77 15.66 12.00
C TYR A 193 16.39 14.30 11.65
N PRO A 194 16.78 13.51 12.66
CA PRO A 194 17.22 12.13 12.45
C PRO A 194 16.07 11.24 11.95
N SER A 195 16.43 10.12 11.29
CA SER A 195 15.46 9.23 10.63
C SER A 195 14.50 8.53 11.59
N ASP A 196 14.88 8.39 12.84
CA ASP A 196 14.05 7.85 13.93
C ASP A 196 12.79 8.69 14.18
N ILE A 197 12.83 10.02 13.96
CA ILE A 197 11.66 10.90 14.04
C ILE A 197 10.63 10.54 12.97
N ARG A 198 11.07 10.20 11.76
CA ARG A 198 10.17 9.72 10.70
C ARG A 198 9.48 8.43 11.12
N ASP A 199 10.23 7.52 11.72
CA ASP A 199 9.69 6.24 12.16
C ASP A 199 8.77 6.40 13.38
N LEU A 200 9.06 7.34 14.27
CA LEU A 200 8.19 7.74 15.37
C LEU A 200 6.87 8.34 14.85
N LEU A 201 6.92 9.21 13.83
CA LEU A 201 5.73 9.75 13.17
C LEU A 201 4.85 8.65 12.56
N ARG A 202 5.45 7.63 11.92
CA ARG A 202 4.70 6.46 11.42
C ARG A 202 4.05 5.66 12.55
N LYS A 203 4.78 5.42 13.64
CA LYS A 203 4.25 4.76 14.85
C LYS A 203 3.10 5.54 15.47
N ILE A 204 3.19 6.87 15.50
CA ILE A 204 2.14 7.77 16.00
C ILE A 204 0.91 7.71 15.07
N ARG A 205 1.10 7.82 13.75
CA ARG A 205 0.02 7.69 12.75
C ARG A 205 -0.76 6.39 12.94
N PHE A 206 -0.06 5.29 13.10
CA PHE A 206 -0.67 3.99 13.36
C PHE A 206 -1.44 3.97 14.70
N SER A 207 -0.83 4.52 15.77
CA SER A 207 -1.43 4.54 17.10
C SER A 207 -2.68 5.45 17.19
N LEU A 208 -2.72 6.55 16.44
CA LEU A 208 -3.85 7.49 16.38
C LEU A 208 -5.15 6.89 15.81
N ASN A 209 -5.01 5.94 14.89
CA ASN A 209 -6.13 5.26 14.24
C ASN A 209 -6.61 4.03 15.02
N ARG A 210 -5.82 3.59 16.01
CA ARG A 210 -6.06 2.37 16.80
C ARG A 210 -6.52 2.66 18.23
N ALA A 211 -6.02 3.71 18.88
CA ALA A 211 -6.18 3.95 20.31
C ALA A 211 -7.65 3.99 20.75
N ASN A 212 -8.13 2.90 21.34
CA ASN A 212 -9.49 2.77 21.88
C ASN A 212 -9.49 2.33 23.36
N THR A 213 -8.35 1.90 23.89
CA THR A 213 -8.13 1.55 25.30
C THR A 213 -7.26 2.59 26.02
N ASN A 214 -7.30 2.58 27.36
CA ASN A 214 -6.50 3.49 28.20
C ASN A 214 -4.99 3.26 28.02
N ASP A 215 -4.56 2.00 27.93
CA ASP A 215 -3.13 1.65 27.80
C ASP A 215 -2.56 2.04 26.42
N GLU A 216 -3.35 1.86 25.35
CA GLU A 216 -2.97 2.34 24.01
C GLU A 216 -2.90 3.86 23.97
N LEU A 217 -3.80 4.55 24.68
CA LEU A 217 -3.81 6.01 24.76
C LEU A 217 -2.60 6.54 25.54
N LYS A 218 -2.25 5.93 26.68
CA LYS A 218 -1.02 6.22 27.43
C LYS A 218 0.22 6.03 26.55
N THR A 219 0.26 4.94 25.80
CA THR A 219 1.35 4.64 24.87
C THR A 219 1.43 5.69 23.74
N LEU A 220 0.30 6.12 23.20
CA LEU A 220 0.23 7.17 22.18
C LEU A 220 0.72 8.51 22.73
N VAL A 221 0.26 8.91 23.92
CA VAL A 221 0.69 10.15 24.59
C VAL A 221 2.22 10.14 24.78
N SER A 222 2.78 9.06 25.32
CA SER A 222 4.23 8.93 25.50
C SER A 222 5.02 9.05 24.19
N LYS A 223 4.52 8.45 23.09
CA LYS A 223 5.15 8.60 21.76
C LYS A 223 5.11 10.06 21.27
N VAL A 224 3.98 10.75 21.46
CA VAL A 224 3.83 12.17 21.07
C VAL A 224 4.72 13.07 21.92
N GLU A 225 4.83 12.81 23.23
CA GLU A 225 5.74 13.56 24.11
C GLU A 225 7.21 13.37 23.72
N SER A 226 7.62 12.14 23.39
CA SER A 226 8.97 11.87 22.88
C SER A 226 9.26 12.59 21.56
N LEU A 227 8.25 12.69 20.68
CA LEU A 227 8.34 13.47 19.45
C LEU A 227 8.53 14.96 19.77
N TYR A 228 7.76 15.50 20.72
CA TYR A 228 7.87 16.90 21.12
C TYR A 228 9.19 17.22 21.80
N GLU A 229 9.75 16.31 22.59
CA GLU A 229 11.07 16.48 23.17
C GLU A 229 12.13 16.63 22.06
N SER A 230 11.98 15.88 20.97
CA SER A 230 12.88 15.99 19.81
C SER A 230 12.72 17.33 19.09
N PHE A 231 11.49 17.83 18.96
CA PHE A 231 11.24 19.18 18.41
C PHE A 231 11.70 20.30 19.33
N ASN A 232 11.66 20.11 20.64
CA ASN A 232 12.14 21.08 21.62
C ASN A 232 13.67 21.23 21.62
N LYS A 233 14.39 20.24 21.07
CA LYS A 233 15.84 20.28 20.85
C LYS A 233 16.21 20.95 19.52
N SER A 234 15.23 21.29 18.68
CA SER A 234 15.46 21.94 17.38
C SER A 234 15.09 23.43 17.41
N ASN A 235 15.36 24.11 16.30
CA ASN A 235 14.98 25.53 16.10
C ASN A 235 13.46 25.76 16.09
N TYR A 236 12.66 24.69 16.13
CA TYR A 236 11.21 24.76 16.08
C TYR A 236 10.53 24.61 17.45
N LYS A 237 11.30 24.68 18.55
CA LYS A 237 10.79 24.58 19.93
C LYS A 237 9.58 25.49 20.21
N SER A 238 9.57 26.72 19.70
CA SER A 238 8.48 27.68 19.92
C SER A 238 7.17 27.32 19.19
N LEU A 239 7.20 26.35 18.28
CA LEU A 239 6.06 25.91 17.48
C LEU A 239 5.37 24.65 18.06
N VAL A 240 5.94 24.07 19.13
CA VAL A 240 5.38 22.90 19.81
C VAL A 240 4.18 23.32 20.67
N CYS A 241 3.02 22.75 20.36
CA CYS A 241 1.79 22.92 21.12
C CYS A 241 1.58 21.70 22.03
N PRO A 242 1.88 21.78 23.35
CA PRO A 242 1.80 20.63 24.24
C PRO A 242 0.36 20.13 24.44
N ILE A 243 0.23 18.87 24.86
CA ILE A 243 -1.05 18.25 25.26
C ILE A 243 -1.50 18.91 26.57
N THR A 244 -2.78 19.28 26.67
CA THR A 244 -3.34 20.05 27.80
C THR A 244 -4.09 19.18 28.82
N SER A 245 -4.55 18.00 28.42
CA SER A 245 -5.22 17.03 29.29
C SER A 245 -4.20 16.25 30.13
N SER A 246 -4.31 16.30 31.46
CA SER A 246 -3.40 15.62 32.40
C SER A 246 -3.43 14.08 32.23
N PRO A 247 -2.29 13.37 32.32
CA PRO A 247 -2.25 11.91 32.31
C PRO A 247 -2.95 11.31 33.53
N VAL A 248 -3.68 10.22 33.32
CA VAL A 248 -4.36 9.43 34.37
C VAL A 248 -3.31 8.75 35.26
N GLN A 249 -3.08 9.27 36.46
CA GLN A 249 -2.35 8.57 37.52
C GLN A 249 -3.25 7.53 38.20
N ASP A 250 -2.66 6.37 38.50
CA ASP A 250 -3.24 5.21 39.20
C ASP A 250 -3.89 5.58 40.55
N VAL A 251 -5.04 5.00 40.82
CA VAL A 251 -5.62 4.90 42.17
C VAL A 251 -5.67 3.42 42.52
N THR A 252 -4.63 2.93 43.21
CA THR A 252 -4.67 1.69 43.98
C THR A 252 -4.28 2.00 45.41
N GLU A 253 -5.27 2.17 46.28
CA GLU A 253 -5.11 1.97 47.71
C GLU A 253 -6.49 1.71 48.36
N SER A 254 -6.52 0.72 49.27
CA SER A 254 -7.66 0.26 50.10
C SER A 254 -8.69 -0.64 49.35
N GLU A 255 -9.07 -1.84 49.76
CA GLU A 255 -9.13 -2.43 51.10
C GLU A 255 -8.92 -3.96 51.09
N SER A 256 -8.41 -4.43 52.23
CA SER A 256 -8.27 -5.80 52.69
C SER A 256 -9.58 -6.57 52.82
N SER A 257 -9.56 -7.86 52.49
CA SER A 257 -10.14 -8.87 53.40
C SER A 257 -9.63 -10.29 53.08
N THR A 258 -8.98 -10.85 54.08
CA THR A 258 -8.42 -12.19 54.26
C THR A 258 -9.42 -13.32 54.07
N CYS A 259 -8.99 -14.45 53.50
CA CYS A 259 -9.20 -15.79 54.10
C CYS A 259 -8.21 -16.83 53.53
N LYS A 260 -7.69 -17.65 54.44
CA LYS A 260 -6.56 -18.58 54.28
C LYS A 260 -7.01 -20.03 54.01
N VAL A 261 -6.25 -20.68 53.12
CA VAL A 261 -5.65 -22.04 53.16
C VAL A 261 -6.53 -23.29 53.07
N GLY A 262 -6.17 -24.14 52.09
CA GLY A 262 -6.30 -25.60 52.13
C GLY A 262 -5.80 -26.26 50.82
N PRO A 263 -4.76 -27.13 50.83
CA PRO A 263 -4.06 -27.59 49.62
C PRO A 263 -4.55 -28.96 49.12
N SER A 264 -4.45 -29.23 47.81
CA SER A 264 -3.92 -30.50 47.25
C SER A 264 -4.18 -30.66 45.74
N ASN A 265 -3.08 -30.92 45.04
CA ASN A 265 -2.87 -31.88 43.94
C ASN A 265 -3.25 -31.49 42.50
N GLU A 266 -2.21 -31.03 41.80
CA GLU A 266 -1.67 -31.60 40.55
C GLU A 266 -2.60 -32.47 39.69
N ALA A 267 -3.02 -31.91 38.55
CA ALA A 267 -2.79 -32.52 37.24
C ALA A 267 -2.75 -31.40 36.20
N THR A 268 -1.55 -31.01 35.80
CA THR A 268 -1.27 -30.05 34.74
C THR A 268 -1.60 -30.69 33.38
N PRO A 269 -2.45 -30.10 32.52
CA PRO A 269 -2.34 -30.32 31.09
C PRO A 269 -1.23 -29.40 30.58
N THR A 270 -0.27 -30.00 29.91
CA THR A 270 0.88 -29.41 29.25
C THR A 270 0.50 -28.20 28.40
N ASN A 271 1.06 -27.01 28.69
CA ASN A 271 0.88 -25.75 27.94
C ASN A 271 1.21 -25.81 26.43
N ALA A 272 1.74 -26.93 25.92
CA ALA A 272 2.14 -27.09 24.53
C ALA A 272 0.97 -27.39 23.56
N GLU A 273 -0.12 -28.00 24.02
CA GLU A 273 -1.24 -28.39 23.13
C GLU A 273 -2.17 -27.23 22.78
N ILE A 274 -2.20 -26.18 23.59
CA ILE A 274 -3.07 -25.01 23.37
C ILE A 274 -2.44 -24.02 22.37
N GLN A 275 -1.12 -23.86 22.36
CA GLN A 275 -0.40 -22.97 21.42
C GLN A 275 -0.40 -23.50 19.98
N ASN A 276 -0.34 -24.82 19.78
CA ASN A 276 -0.27 -25.40 18.43
C ASN A 276 -1.62 -25.41 17.68
N LYS A 277 -2.75 -25.44 18.39
CA LYS A 277 -4.07 -25.53 17.75
C LYS A 277 -4.36 -24.32 16.85
N GLY A 278 -3.96 -23.12 17.28
CA GLY A 278 -4.18 -21.91 16.49
C GLY A 278 -3.26 -21.81 15.28
N VAL A 279 -1.99 -22.21 15.40
CA VAL A 279 -1.05 -22.30 14.26
C VAL A 279 -1.55 -23.28 13.20
N VAL A 280 -2.07 -24.45 13.63
CA VAL A 280 -2.69 -25.43 12.73
C VAL A 280 -3.88 -24.81 11.99
N ASN A 281 -4.76 -24.07 12.69
CA ASN A 281 -5.90 -23.40 12.05
C ASN A 281 -5.46 -22.35 11.01
N ALA A 282 -4.43 -21.55 11.31
CA ALA A 282 -3.90 -20.55 10.37
C ALA A 282 -3.32 -21.21 9.10
N LYS A 283 -2.55 -22.29 9.28
CA LYS A 283 -2.00 -23.09 8.18
C LYS A 283 -3.09 -23.74 7.33
N GLU A 284 -4.11 -24.29 7.98
CA GLU A 284 -5.26 -24.91 7.32
C GLU A 284 -6.06 -23.87 6.52
N MET A 285 -6.24 -22.66 7.07
CA MET A 285 -6.86 -21.55 6.35
C MET A 285 -6.08 -21.16 5.09
N ILE A 286 -4.75 -21.05 5.16
CA ILE A 286 -3.91 -20.73 4.00
C ILE A 286 -4.03 -21.82 2.93
N ASN A 287 -4.00 -23.09 3.33
CA ASN A 287 -4.19 -24.21 2.40
C ASN A 287 -5.56 -24.15 1.72
N LEU A 288 -6.62 -23.96 2.50
CA LEU A 288 -7.99 -23.86 2.00
C LEU A 288 -8.11 -22.74 0.96
N VAL A 289 -7.63 -21.53 1.29
CA VAL A 289 -7.58 -20.40 0.33
C VAL A 289 -6.81 -20.79 -0.94
N GLY A 290 -5.67 -21.46 -0.83
CA GLY A 290 -4.89 -21.95 -1.97
C GLY A 290 -5.66 -22.92 -2.88
N VAL A 291 -6.45 -23.84 -2.29
CA VAL A 291 -7.29 -24.78 -3.05
C VAL A 291 -8.38 -24.01 -3.80
N HIS A 292 -9.04 -23.02 -3.18
CA HIS A 292 -10.06 -22.21 -3.87
C HIS A 292 -9.46 -21.36 -4.99
N ILE A 293 -8.30 -20.73 -4.78
CA ILE A 293 -7.60 -20.00 -5.84
C ILE A 293 -7.33 -20.93 -7.03
N THR A 294 -6.86 -22.15 -6.75
CA THR A 294 -6.58 -23.15 -7.79
C THR A 294 -7.86 -23.59 -8.52
N HIS A 295 -8.95 -23.78 -7.78
CA HIS A 295 -10.26 -24.10 -8.35
C HIS A 295 -10.79 -22.98 -9.25
N PHE A 296 -10.78 -21.73 -8.79
CA PHE A 296 -11.22 -20.59 -9.60
C PHE A 296 -10.37 -20.42 -10.86
N LEU A 297 -9.05 -20.64 -10.76
CA LEU A 297 -8.18 -20.62 -11.93
C LEU A 297 -8.53 -21.73 -12.93
N ALA A 298 -8.80 -22.95 -12.46
CA ALA A 298 -9.27 -24.05 -13.32
C ALA A 298 -10.54 -23.66 -14.08
N VAL A 299 -11.53 -23.08 -13.39
CA VAL A 299 -12.80 -22.64 -14.01
C VAL A 299 -12.57 -21.53 -15.05
N ILE A 300 -11.63 -20.61 -14.81
CA ILE A 300 -11.25 -19.57 -15.77
C ILE A 300 -10.62 -20.20 -17.01
N LEU A 301 -9.67 -21.12 -16.83
CA LEU A 301 -8.96 -21.77 -17.92
C LEU A 301 -9.90 -22.63 -18.78
N ASP A 302 -10.81 -23.38 -18.15
CA ASP A 302 -11.89 -24.12 -18.82
C ASP A 302 -12.74 -23.19 -19.69
N ALA A 303 -13.16 -22.03 -19.15
CA ALA A 303 -13.95 -21.04 -19.89
C ALA A 303 -13.18 -20.39 -21.06
N CYS A 304 -11.85 -20.35 -20.97
CA CYS A 304 -10.97 -19.90 -22.05
C CYS A 304 -10.58 -21.01 -23.04
N GLY A 305 -10.96 -22.27 -22.79
CA GLY A 305 -10.59 -23.42 -23.61
C GLY A 305 -9.11 -23.82 -23.53
N ILE A 306 -8.45 -23.48 -22.42
CA ILE A 306 -7.02 -23.77 -22.19
C ILE A 306 -6.89 -25.08 -21.41
N SER A 307 -6.16 -26.05 -21.96
CA SER A 307 -5.91 -27.33 -21.27
C SER A 307 -5.04 -27.13 -20.03
N HIS A 308 -5.44 -27.75 -18.90
CA HIS A 308 -4.72 -27.69 -17.63
C HIS A 308 -4.86 -28.97 -16.81
N GLN A 309 -4.07 -29.08 -15.74
CA GLN A 309 -4.10 -30.21 -14.78
C GLN A 309 -4.60 -29.80 -13.39
N LEU A 310 -5.14 -28.57 -13.25
CA LEU A 310 -5.63 -28.06 -11.96
C LEU A 310 -6.88 -28.80 -11.48
N GLN A 311 -6.97 -28.99 -10.16
CA GLN A 311 -8.09 -29.65 -9.50
C GLN A 311 -9.32 -28.75 -9.48
N ARG A 312 -10.50 -29.33 -9.74
CA ARG A 312 -11.80 -28.67 -9.68
C ARG A 312 -12.58 -29.19 -8.48
N LEU A 313 -13.09 -28.29 -7.64
CA LEU A 313 -13.87 -28.64 -6.45
C LEU A 313 -15.37 -28.77 -6.76
N ASN A 314 -15.91 -27.87 -7.59
CA ASN A 314 -17.34 -27.76 -7.87
C ASN A 314 -17.63 -27.66 -9.38
N ASP A 315 -18.88 -27.98 -9.76
CA ASP A 315 -19.40 -27.84 -11.14
C ASP A 315 -19.70 -26.38 -11.55
N MET A 316 -19.06 -25.41 -10.89
CA MET A 316 -19.23 -24.00 -11.23
C MET A 316 -18.84 -23.78 -12.69
N GLN A 317 -19.78 -23.31 -13.52
CA GLN A 317 -19.52 -23.00 -14.93
C GLN A 317 -19.35 -21.50 -15.10
N MET A 318 -18.35 -21.12 -15.90
CA MET A 318 -18.11 -19.73 -16.24
C MET A 318 -18.18 -19.53 -17.74
N THR A 319 -18.76 -18.42 -18.16
CA THR A 319 -18.83 -18.07 -19.58
C THR A 319 -17.52 -17.42 -20.02
N PRO A 320 -17.12 -17.56 -21.30
CA PRO A 320 -15.94 -16.90 -21.83
C PRO A 320 -15.96 -15.37 -21.64
N LYS A 321 -17.15 -14.75 -21.63
CA LYS A 321 -17.31 -13.30 -21.44
C LYS A 321 -16.92 -12.84 -20.03
N ASN A 322 -17.17 -13.65 -19.01
CA ASN A 322 -16.83 -13.33 -17.63
C ASN A 322 -15.43 -13.85 -17.24
N ALA A 323 -14.88 -14.80 -18.00
CA ALA A 323 -13.53 -15.37 -17.86
C ALA A 323 -12.46 -14.29 -17.63
N HIS A 324 -12.42 -13.28 -18.50
CA HIS A 324 -11.40 -12.24 -18.46
C HIS A 324 -11.52 -11.33 -17.22
N SER A 325 -12.74 -10.88 -16.88
CA SER A 325 -12.94 -10.03 -15.68
C SER A 325 -12.60 -10.78 -14.40
N SER A 326 -12.98 -12.05 -14.29
CA SER A 326 -12.64 -12.88 -13.13
C SER A 326 -11.14 -13.17 -13.06
N ALA A 327 -10.47 -13.35 -14.21
CA ALA A 327 -9.02 -13.49 -14.26
C ALA A 327 -8.30 -12.26 -13.71
N ILE A 328 -8.76 -11.05 -14.06
CA ILE A 328 -8.21 -9.80 -13.51
C ILE A 328 -8.42 -9.73 -11.99
N GLN A 329 -9.62 -10.07 -11.50
CA GLN A 329 -9.92 -10.05 -10.08
C GLN A 329 -9.07 -11.06 -9.30
N LEU A 330 -9.02 -12.31 -9.77
CA LEU A 330 -8.20 -13.35 -9.14
C LEU A 330 -6.71 -12.97 -9.16
N CYS A 331 -6.24 -12.31 -10.23
CA CYS A 331 -4.87 -11.82 -10.34
C CYS A 331 -4.53 -10.79 -9.26
N ARG A 332 -5.44 -9.87 -8.96
CA ARG A 332 -5.26 -8.92 -7.85
C ARG A 332 -5.19 -9.64 -6.51
N VAL A 333 -6.11 -10.57 -6.26
CA VAL A 333 -6.13 -11.34 -5.01
C VAL A 333 -4.82 -12.11 -4.81
N ILE A 334 -4.35 -12.84 -5.81
CA ILE A 334 -3.09 -13.61 -5.71
C ILE A 334 -1.91 -12.65 -5.46
N GLN A 335 -1.90 -11.51 -6.14
CA GLN A 335 -0.85 -10.51 -5.97
C GLN A 335 -0.86 -9.91 -4.55
N ASP A 336 -2.03 -9.53 -4.04
CA ASP A 336 -2.19 -8.95 -2.72
C ASP A 336 -1.80 -9.95 -1.63
N LEU A 337 -2.26 -11.21 -1.75
CA LEU A 337 -1.90 -12.30 -0.83
C LEU A 337 -0.40 -12.60 -0.86
N GLY A 338 0.19 -12.73 -2.05
CA GLY A 338 1.62 -12.98 -2.22
C GLY A 338 2.48 -11.86 -1.63
N ASN A 339 2.13 -10.60 -1.91
CA ASN A 339 2.80 -9.43 -1.35
C ASN A 339 2.68 -9.38 0.18
N CYS A 340 1.53 -9.77 0.73
CA CYS A 340 1.33 -9.81 2.17
C CYS A 340 2.18 -10.90 2.83
N ILE A 341 2.24 -12.10 2.24
CA ILE A 341 3.11 -13.18 2.72
C ILE A 341 4.58 -12.78 2.65
N VAL A 342 5.04 -12.16 1.56
CA VAL A 342 6.42 -11.65 1.44
C VAL A 342 6.75 -10.62 2.53
N ARG A 343 5.83 -9.69 2.80
CA ARG A 343 5.99 -8.72 3.89
C ARG A 343 6.12 -9.40 5.25
N CYS A 344 5.26 -10.38 5.54
CA CYS A 344 5.31 -11.14 6.78
C CYS A 344 6.59 -11.99 6.90
N LEU A 345 7.06 -12.59 5.80
CA LEU A 345 8.31 -13.38 5.75
C LEU A 345 9.56 -12.52 5.99
N ASN A 346 9.55 -11.27 5.52
CA ASN A 346 10.65 -10.32 5.74
C ASN A 346 10.60 -9.74 7.16
N GLU A 347 9.41 -9.34 7.61
CA GLU A 347 9.18 -8.76 8.92
C GLU A 347 7.77 -9.13 9.42
N ALA A 348 7.69 -10.06 10.37
CA ALA A 348 6.45 -10.56 10.96
C ALA A 348 5.86 -9.54 11.95
N THR A 349 5.54 -8.33 11.48
CA THR A 349 4.88 -7.32 12.32
C THR A 349 3.41 -7.67 12.52
N ILE A 350 2.85 -7.30 13.68
CA ILE A 350 1.42 -7.42 13.97
C ILE A 350 0.56 -6.82 12.85
N THR A 351 0.98 -5.71 12.26
CA THR A 351 0.27 -5.06 11.15
C THR A 351 0.24 -5.92 9.88
N ASN A 352 1.39 -6.48 9.48
CA ASN A 352 1.47 -7.34 8.29
C ASN A 352 0.62 -8.61 8.49
N LEU A 353 0.64 -9.18 9.69
CA LEU A 353 -0.12 -10.38 10.02
C LEU A 353 -1.62 -10.11 10.11
N GLN A 354 -2.03 -8.95 10.65
CA GLN A 354 -3.43 -8.51 10.63
C GLN A 354 -3.96 -8.33 9.21
N GLU A 355 -3.16 -7.74 8.32
CA GLU A 355 -3.51 -7.59 6.92
C GLU A 355 -3.64 -8.95 6.23
N LEU A 356 -2.70 -9.87 6.49
CA LEU A 356 -2.76 -11.24 5.97
C LEU A 356 -4.02 -11.96 6.44
N GLY A 357 -4.32 -11.91 7.75
CA GLY A 357 -5.52 -12.51 8.31
C GLY A 357 -6.80 -11.92 7.70
N THR A 358 -6.83 -10.60 7.49
CA THR A 358 -7.96 -9.91 6.86
C THR A 358 -8.15 -10.35 5.41
N LEU A 359 -7.07 -10.47 4.63
CA LEU A 359 -7.12 -10.93 3.24
C LEU A 359 -7.63 -12.37 3.15
N LEU A 360 -7.16 -13.27 4.03
CA LEU A 360 -7.60 -14.66 4.07
C LEU A 360 -9.10 -14.77 4.37
N VAL A 361 -9.59 -14.02 5.38
CA VAL A 361 -11.01 -14.02 5.77
C VAL A 361 -11.89 -13.39 4.69
N ASN A 362 -11.47 -12.27 4.10
CA ASN A 362 -12.24 -11.60 3.05
C ASN A 362 -12.37 -12.48 1.80
N PHE A 363 -11.26 -13.06 1.34
CA PHE A 363 -11.29 -13.97 0.20
C PHE A 363 -12.24 -15.15 0.44
N TRP A 364 -12.21 -15.72 1.64
CA TRP A 364 -13.10 -16.81 1.98
C TRP A 364 -14.58 -16.40 1.98
N ASN A 365 -14.90 -15.24 2.59
CA ASN A 365 -16.26 -14.71 2.59
C ASN A 365 -16.77 -14.47 1.15
N ASP A 366 -15.91 -14.01 0.27
CA ASP A 366 -16.22 -13.77 -1.14
C ASP A 366 -16.43 -15.07 -1.94
N ALA A 367 -15.79 -16.18 -1.54
CA ALA A 367 -16.00 -17.49 -2.14
C ALA A 367 -17.42 -18.04 -1.92
N LYS A 368 -18.21 -17.46 -1.00
CA LYS A 368 -19.58 -17.85 -0.66
C LYS A 368 -19.73 -19.33 -0.24
N GLU A 369 -18.64 -19.93 0.23
CA GLU A 369 -18.66 -21.30 0.76
C GLU A 369 -18.77 -21.30 2.29
N SER A 370 -19.36 -22.36 2.84
CA SER A 370 -19.49 -22.55 4.28
C SER A 370 -18.10 -22.56 4.91
N CYS A 371 -17.76 -21.49 5.64
CA CYS A 371 -16.47 -21.40 6.32
C CYS A 371 -16.33 -22.54 7.32
N PRO A 372 -15.27 -23.35 7.26
CA PRO A 372 -14.95 -24.22 8.37
C PRO A 372 -14.71 -23.31 9.59
N SER A 373 -15.11 -23.76 10.78
CA SER A 373 -15.00 -22.99 12.03
C SER A 373 -13.53 -22.90 12.49
N LEU A 374 -12.65 -22.39 11.64
CA LEU A 374 -11.23 -22.20 11.84
C LEU A 374 -11.02 -20.78 12.35
N SER A 375 -11.18 -20.58 13.66
CA SER A 375 -10.74 -19.34 14.29
C SER A 375 -9.23 -19.39 14.51
N PHE A 376 -8.52 -18.39 14.01
CA PHE A 376 -7.12 -18.13 14.29
C PHE A 376 -6.95 -16.66 14.67
N THR A 377 -5.92 -16.37 15.45
CA THR A 377 -5.57 -15.06 15.97
C THR A 377 -4.34 -14.50 15.26
N VAL A 378 -4.02 -13.24 15.51
CA VAL A 378 -2.77 -12.64 15.02
C VAL A 378 -1.55 -13.32 15.64
N GLU A 379 -1.67 -13.79 16.88
CA GLU A 379 -0.62 -14.54 17.57
C GLU A 379 -0.35 -15.89 16.90
N ASP A 380 -1.41 -16.56 16.44
CA ASP A 380 -1.30 -17.82 15.71
C ASP A 380 -0.58 -17.64 14.37
N LEU A 381 -0.87 -16.54 13.67
CA LEU A 381 -0.11 -16.14 12.50
C LEU A 381 1.33 -15.80 12.89
N PHE A 382 1.56 -15.05 13.96
CA PHE A 382 2.90 -14.70 14.40
C PHE A 382 3.77 -15.95 14.62
N HIS A 383 3.26 -16.93 15.36
CA HIS A 383 3.92 -18.22 15.56
C HIS A 383 4.17 -18.99 14.25
N LEU A 384 3.25 -18.94 13.29
CA LEU A 384 3.44 -19.54 11.96
C LEU A 384 4.65 -18.94 11.22
N PHE A 385 4.93 -17.65 11.38
CA PHE A 385 6.05 -16.97 10.71
C PHE A 385 7.38 -17.07 11.49
N GLU A 386 7.34 -17.33 12.79
CA GLU A 386 8.54 -17.49 13.61
C GLU A 386 9.14 -18.91 13.57
N LEU A 387 8.31 -19.95 13.42
CA LEU A 387 8.77 -21.33 13.43
C LEU A 387 9.52 -21.69 12.11
N PRO A 388 10.73 -22.25 12.17
CA PRO A 388 11.53 -22.54 10.96
C PRO A 388 10.85 -23.45 9.93
N ASP A 389 10.19 -24.52 10.40
CA ASP A 389 9.49 -25.47 9.52
C ASP A 389 8.27 -24.82 8.85
N GLU A 390 7.56 -23.96 9.58
CA GLU A 390 6.40 -23.24 9.07
C GLU A 390 6.79 -22.11 8.11
N ARG A 391 7.94 -21.47 8.35
CA ARG A 391 8.52 -20.51 7.41
C ARG A 391 8.92 -21.16 6.08
N CYS A 392 9.44 -22.39 6.12
CA CYS A 392 9.71 -23.17 4.91
C CYS A 392 8.42 -23.47 4.13
N TYR A 393 7.35 -23.84 4.84
CA TYR A 393 6.02 -23.99 4.25
C TYR A 393 5.51 -22.69 3.60
N LEU A 394 5.67 -21.54 4.25
CA LEU A 394 5.24 -20.24 3.72
C LEU A 394 6.03 -19.80 2.48
N GLU A 395 7.34 -20.10 2.41
CA GLU A 395 8.14 -19.87 1.20
C GLU A 395 7.66 -20.76 0.03
N LEU A 396 7.24 -22.00 0.31
CA LEU A 396 6.61 -22.87 -0.69
C LEU A 396 5.28 -22.28 -1.20
N VAL A 397 4.42 -21.82 -0.28
CA VAL A 397 3.13 -21.18 -0.62
C VAL A 397 3.37 -19.94 -1.49
N LYS A 398 4.34 -19.10 -1.12
CA LYS A 398 4.75 -17.94 -1.92
C LYS A 398 5.17 -18.35 -3.35
N GLY A 399 6.02 -19.37 -3.48
CA GLY A 399 6.45 -19.86 -4.80
C GLY A 399 5.29 -20.35 -5.66
N GLU A 400 4.30 -21.02 -5.05
CA GLU A 400 3.08 -21.42 -5.76
C GLU A 400 2.22 -20.21 -6.18
N LEU A 401 2.03 -19.21 -5.32
CA LEU A 401 1.29 -17.99 -5.67
C LEU A 401 1.97 -17.25 -6.83
N GLU A 402 3.30 -17.15 -6.85
CA GLU A 402 4.05 -16.56 -7.96
C GLU A 402 3.83 -17.34 -9.28
N ARG A 403 3.82 -18.68 -9.22
CA ARG A 403 3.53 -19.55 -10.36
C ARG A 403 2.11 -19.31 -10.90
N LEU A 404 1.11 -19.26 -10.01
CA LEU A 404 -0.28 -19.00 -10.38
C LEU A 404 -0.46 -17.59 -10.98
N PHE A 405 0.19 -16.59 -10.38
CA PHE A 405 0.19 -15.21 -10.87
C PHE A 405 0.77 -15.13 -12.29
N PHE A 406 1.89 -15.81 -12.55
CA PHE A 406 2.49 -15.85 -13.89
C PHE A 406 1.54 -16.47 -14.93
N MET A 407 0.88 -17.58 -14.60
CA MET A 407 -0.11 -18.20 -15.48
C MET A 407 -1.25 -17.25 -15.84
N MET A 408 -1.83 -16.55 -14.86
CA MET A 408 -2.90 -15.59 -15.11
C MET A 408 -2.44 -14.35 -15.87
N LYS A 409 -1.23 -13.86 -15.61
CA LYS A 409 -0.68 -12.72 -16.35
C LYS A 409 -0.53 -13.04 -17.84
N ASN A 410 -0.21 -14.29 -18.18
CA ASN A 410 -0.18 -14.73 -19.58
C ASN A 410 -1.60 -14.85 -20.15
N LEU A 411 -2.57 -15.32 -19.36
CA LEU A 411 -3.97 -15.41 -19.77
C LEU A 411 -4.62 -14.04 -20.03
N ILE A 412 -4.31 -13.02 -19.22
CA ILE A 412 -4.85 -11.65 -19.39
C ILE A 412 -4.29 -10.96 -20.65
N LYS A 413 -3.13 -11.40 -21.14
CA LYS A 413 -2.51 -10.86 -22.37
C LYS A 413 -3.05 -11.48 -23.66
N LEU A 414 -3.72 -12.63 -23.55
CA LEU A 414 -4.45 -13.30 -24.63
C LEU A 414 -5.86 -12.70 -24.73
#